data_AF-A0A8B7I8J3-F1
#
_entry.id   AF-A0A8B7I8J3-F1
#
_cell.length_a   1.000
_cell.length_b   1.000
_cell.length_c   1.000
_cell.angle_alpha   90.00
_cell.angle_beta   90.00
_cell.angle_gamma   90.00
#
_symmetry.space_group_name_H-M   'P 1'
#
loop_
_entity.id
_entity.type
_entity.pdbx_description
1 polymer ?
#
loop_
_entity_poly.entity_id
_entity_poly.type
_entity_poly.pdbx_seq_one_letter_code
_entity_poly.pdbx_strand_id
1 'polypeptide(L)'
;MASSDLEDLCLHINMKISTIKKTLQLRNIGQEPSLKSMLCKIGHEMVLLNDLLNKMEMEVQQQEKLKNLLKELQKSAERDQNEAHHLRENIPPHLPKPSQSCITGLTVKCGEQTKVMEPERAKKSIKEPRFIKEAALITAEEFESVPAYMRGRLTYDQINAVVQDMNKAVVSKYRILHQPLKSMNAAVRNLYHRFLEEETKDTKDRSQRPAKQLLGIQVTLLLTSVP
;
A
#
# COMPACT_ATOMS: atom_id res chain seq x y z
N MET A 1 13.65 -63.92 51.14
CA MET A 1 14.15 -62.78 51.93
C MET A 1 15.47 -62.25 51.37
N ALA A 2 16.54 -63.04 51.20
CA ALA A 2 17.82 -62.52 50.68
C ALA A 2 17.83 -62.02 49.21
N SER A 3 16.87 -62.43 48.37
CA SER A 3 16.81 -62.01 46.96
C SER A 3 16.35 -60.56 46.79
N SER A 4 15.49 -60.03 47.67
CA SER A 4 15.00 -58.65 47.57
C SER A 4 16.10 -57.65 47.91
N ASP A 5 16.92 -57.95 48.92
CA ASP A 5 17.98 -57.05 49.37
C ASP A 5 19.10 -56.90 48.32
N LEU A 6 19.39 -57.97 47.57
CA LEU A 6 20.32 -57.92 46.44
C LEU A 6 19.74 -57.12 45.26
N GLU A 7 18.45 -57.30 44.96
CA GLU A 7 17.77 -56.55 43.90
C GLU A 7 17.74 -55.05 44.22
N ASP A 8 17.42 -54.68 45.46
CA ASP A 8 17.41 -53.30 45.95
C ASP A 8 18.81 -52.67 45.89
N LEU A 9 19.85 -53.43 46.23
CA LEU A 9 21.23 -53.00 46.10
C LEU A 9 21.61 -52.78 44.63
N CYS A 10 21.21 -53.67 43.73
CA CYS A 10 21.43 -53.53 42.29
C CYS A 10 20.75 -52.27 41.75
N LEU A 11 19.50 -52.00 42.17
CA LEU A 11 18.78 -50.77 41.81
C LEU A 11 19.50 -49.53 42.32
N HIS A 12 19.95 -49.54 43.57
CA HIS A 12 20.68 -48.43 44.17
C HIS A 12 22.00 -48.13 43.43
N ILE A 13 22.77 -49.17 43.11
CA ILE A 13 24.02 -49.06 42.36
C ILE A 13 23.74 -48.53 40.94
N ASN A 14 22.76 -49.09 40.24
CA ASN A 14 22.40 -48.65 38.90
C ASN A 14 21.91 -47.20 38.86
N MET A 15 21.20 -46.75 39.90
CA MET A 15 20.78 -45.37 40.05
C MET A 15 21.97 -44.43 40.29
N LYS A 16 22.95 -44.83 41.11
CA LYS A 16 24.20 -44.09 41.29
C LYS A 16 25.01 -44.03 39.99
N ILE A 17 25.16 -45.15 39.28
CA ILE A 17 25.82 -45.20 37.97
C ILE A 17 25.12 -44.25 36.99
N SER A 18 23.79 -44.28 36.94
CA SER A 18 22.99 -43.40 36.07
C SER A 18 23.16 -41.92 36.42
N THR A 19 23.24 -41.60 37.71
CA THR A 19 23.50 -40.23 38.20
C THR A 19 24.89 -39.75 37.78
N ILE A 20 25.91 -40.60 37.91
CA ILE A 20 27.28 -40.30 37.45
C ILE A 20 27.30 -40.09 35.94
N LYS A 21 26.61 -40.95 35.16
CA LYS A 21 26.51 -40.79 33.70
C LYS A 21 25.90 -39.45 33.31
N LYS A 22 24.77 -39.05 33.93
CA LYS A 22 24.11 -37.77 33.66
C LYS A 22 24.99 -36.57 34.03
N THR A 23 25.65 -36.61 35.19
CA THR A 23 26.54 -35.51 35.61
C THR A 23 27.77 -35.38 34.72
N LEU A 24 28.35 -36.49 34.26
CA LEU A 24 29.42 -36.48 33.26
C LEU A 24 28.94 -35.90 31.92
N GLN A 25 27.75 -36.28 31.44
CA GLN A 25 27.16 -35.70 30.22
C GLN A 25 26.95 -34.19 30.34
N LEU A 26 26.39 -33.72 31.45
CA LEU A 26 26.20 -32.29 31.72
C LEU A 26 27.54 -31.53 31.72
N ARG A 27 28.56 -32.08 32.38
CA ARG A 27 29.91 -31.52 32.36
C ARG A 27 30.47 -31.45 30.94
N ASN A 28 30.32 -32.52 30.16
CA ASN A 28 30.80 -32.58 28.78
C ASN A 28 30.13 -31.52 27.90
N ILE A 29 28.81 -31.31 28.02
CA ILE A 29 28.09 -30.25 27.30
C ILE A 29 28.63 -28.85 27.67
N GLY A 30 29.02 -28.63 28.93
CA GLY A 30 29.56 -27.35 29.38
C GLY A 30 31.03 -27.08 29.03
N GLN A 31 31.85 -28.13 28.90
CA GLN A 31 33.29 -28.03 28.64
C GLN A 31 33.65 -28.18 27.16
N GLU A 32 32.95 -29.03 26.43
CA GLU A 32 33.24 -29.30 25.02
C GLU A 32 32.74 -28.12 24.15
N PRO A 33 33.63 -27.40 23.44
CA PRO A 33 33.25 -26.18 22.74
C PRO A 33 32.20 -26.35 21.64
N SER A 34 32.19 -27.49 20.94
CA SER A 34 31.27 -27.72 19.82
C SER A 34 29.82 -27.93 20.29
N LEU A 35 29.60 -28.70 21.37
CA LEU A 35 28.32 -28.93 22.03
C LEU A 35 27.81 -27.66 22.67
N LYS A 36 28.69 -26.91 23.35
CA LYS A 36 28.34 -25.61 23.90
C LYS A 36 27.90 -24.63 22.81
N SER A 37 28.64 -24.57 21.70
CA SER A 37 28.28 -23.73 20.55
C SER A 37 26.94 -24.16 19.94
N MET A 38 26.71 -25.46 19.77
CA MET A 38 25.44 -26.00 19.28
C MET A 38 24.27 -25.63 20.20
N LEU A 39 24.43 -25.77 21.51
CA LEU A 39 23.39 -25.40 22.48
C LEU A 39 23.09 -23.90 22.45
N CYS A 40 24.12 -23.05 22.33
CA CYS A 40 23.94 -21.62 22.14
C CYS A 40 23.20 -21.29 20.83
N LYS A 41 23.50 -21.98 19.74
CA LYS A 41 22.78 -21.82 18.46
C LYS A 41 21.31 -22.21 18.60
N ILE A 42 21.02 -23.36 19.21
CA ILE A 42 19.64 -23.80 19.48
C ILE A 42 18.91 -22.76 20.33
N GLY A 43 19.54 -22.25 21.39
CA GLY A 43 18.97 -21.21 22.24
C GLY A 43 18.67 -19.92 21.45
N HIS A 44 19.59 -19.50 20.58
CA HIS A 44 19.40 -18.32 19.74
C HIS A 44 18.27 -18.51 18.71
N GLU A 45 18.25 -19.65 18.01
CA GLU A 45 17.19 -19.99 17.06
C GLU A 45 15.81 -20.06 17.74
N MET A 46 15.75 -20.57 18.97
CA MET A 46 14.51 -20.60 19.74
C MET A 46 13.99 -19.20 20.08
N VAL A 47 14.87 -18.26 20.42
CA VAL A 47 14.50 -16.85 20.62
C VAL A 47 13.99 -16.23 19.31
N LEU A 48 14.72 -16.43 18.20
CA LEU A 48 14.30 -15.93 16.88
C LEU A 48 12.94 -16.48 16.45
N LEU A 49 12.69 -17.77 16.68
CA LEU A 49 11.41 -18.42 16.38
C LEU A 49 10.28 -17.79 17.22
N ASN A 50 10.51 -17.57 18.51
CA ASN A 50 9.53 -16.95 19.38
C ASN A 50 9.17 -15.53 18.93
N ASP A 51 10.18 -14.73 18.56
CA ASP A 51 9.96 -13.38 18.04
C ASP A 51 9.18 -13.38 16.72
N LEU A 52 9.44 -14.36 15.85
CA LEU A 52 8.69 -14.54 14.61
C LEU A 52 7.24 -14.92 14.87
N LEU A 53 6.98 -15.81 15.84
CA LEU A 53 5.63 -16.20 16.25
C LEU A 53 4.85 -15.00 16.80
N ASN A 54 5.49 -14.17 17.64
CA ASN A 54 4.86 -12.95 18.16
C ASN A 54 4.47 -11.98 17.03
N LYS A 55 5.35 -11.80 16.03
CA LYS A 55 5.04 -10.99 14.84
C LYS A 55 3.86 -11.56 14.05
N MET A 56 3.83 -12.88 13.87
CA MET A 56 2.74 -13.56 13.17
C MET A 56 1.42 -13.40 13.92
N GLU A 57 1.43 -13.50 15.25
CA GLU A 57 0.24 -13.27 16.08
C GLU A 57 -0.29 -11.84 15.92
N MET A 58 0.59 -10.83 15.97
CA MET A 58 0.22 -9.44 15.73
C MET A 58 -0.41 -9.23 14.35
N GLU A 59 0.18 -9.81 13.32
CA GLU A 59 -0.31 -9.71 11.94
C GLU A 59 -1.71 -10.34 11.79
N VAL A 60 -1.91 -11.52 12.38
CA VAL A 60 -3.22 -12.19 12.39
C VAL A 60 -4.27 -11.33 13.10
N GLN A 61 -3.93 -10.73 14.24
CA GLN A 61 -4.84 -9.84 14.96
C GLN A 61 -5.19 -8.59 14.12
N GLN A 62 -4.23 -8.03 13.39
CA GLN A 62 -4.48 -6.89 12.50
C GLN A 62 -5.39 -7.27 11.34
N GLN A 63 -5.17 -8.44 10.72
CA GLN A 63 -5.99 -8.95 9.64
C GLN A 63 -7.44 -9.19 10.09
N GLU A 64 -7.67 -9.73 11.28
CA GLU A 64 -9.02 -9.91 11.84
C GLU A 64 -9.73 -8.55 12.05
N LYS A 65 -9.01 -7.54 12.56
CA LYS A 65 -9.55 -6.17 12.69
C LYS A 65 -9.95 -5.59 11.32
N LEU A 66 -9.07 -5.70 10.33
CA LEU A 66 -9.33 -5.20 8.97
C LEU A 66 -10.53 -5.90 8.32
N LYS A 67 -10.62 -7.22 8.46
CA LYS A 67 -11.75 -8.02 7.99
C LYS A 67 -13.08 -7.56 8.61
N ASN A 68 -13.10 -7.24 9.90
CA ASN A 68 -14.29 -6.74 10.56
C ASN A 68 -14.70 -5.35 10.04
N LEU A 69 -13.73 -4.45 9.85
CA LEU A 69 -14.00 -3.13 9.23
C LEU A 69 -14.55 -3.28 7.80
N LEU A 70 -13.98 -4.19 7.02
CA LEU A 70 -14.42 -4.44 5.65
C LEU A 70 -15.85 -4.99 5.59
N LYS A 71 -16.23 -5.85 6.54
CA LYS A 71 -17.62 -6.32 6.68
C LYS A 71 -18.59 -5.19 7.01
N GLU A 72 -18.22 -4.27 7.90
CA GLU A 72 -19.07 -3.12 8.23
C GLU A 72 -19.22 -2.15 7.06
N LEU A 73 -18.13 -1.90 6.32
CA LEU A 73 -18.18 -1.11 5.10
C LEU A 73 -19.08 -1.76 4.04
N GLN A 74 -18.96 -3.07 3.84
CA GLN A 74 -19.81 -3.82 2.92
C GLN A 74 -21.29 -3.67 3.27
N LYS A 75 -21.67 -3.87 4.54
CA LYS A 75 -23.05 -3.69 5.01
C LYS A 75 -23.55 -2.27 4.76
N SER A 76 -22.71 -1.26 4.96
CA SER A 76 -23.10 0.14 4.68
C SER A 76 -23.35 0.36 3.20
N ALA A 77 -22.45 -0.10 2.34
CA ALA A 77 -22.59 0.02 0.90
C ALA A 77 -23.85 -0.70 0.36
N GLU A 78 -24.17 -1.88 0.91
CA GLU A 78 -25.40 -2.60 0.58
C GLU A 78 -26.66 -1.82 0.97
N ARG A 79 -26.67 -1.16 2.15
CA ARG A 79 -27.78 -0.27 2.54
C ARG A 79 -27.94 0.90 1.57
N ASP A 80 -26.86 1.59 1.25
CA ASP A 80 -26.87 2.75 0.36
C ASP A 80 -27.34 2.35 -1.05
N GLN A 81 -26.92 1.19 -1.53
CA GLN A 81 -27.37 0.63 -2.81
C GLN A 81 -28.87 0.34 -2.80
N ASN A 82 -29.37 -0.29 -1.73
CA ASN A 82 -30.79 -0.61 -1.59
C ASN A 82 -31.64 0.66 -1.50
N GLU A 83 -31.17 1.68 -0.78
CA GLU A 83 -31.84 2.98 -0.71
C GLU A 83 -31.87 3.67 -2.07
N ALA A 84 -30.74 3.71 -2.79
CA ALA A 84 -30.69 4.26 -4.14
C ALA A 84 -31.61 3.51 -5.12
N HIS A 85 -31.71 2.18 -5.00
CA HIS A 85 -32.63 1.38 -5.78
C HIS A 85 -34.09 1.74 -5.48
N HIS A 86 -34.44 1.82 -4.20
CA HIS A 86 -35.78 2.20 -3.75
C HIS A 86 -36.16 3.60 -4.25
N LEU A 87 -35.25 4.57 -4.16
CA LEU A 87 -35.47 5.91 -4.71
C LEU A 87 -35.67 5.90 -6.23
N ARG A 88 -34.92 5.06 -6.96
CA ARG A 88 -35.06 4.90 -8.41
C ARG A 88 -36.43 4.35 -8.81
N GLU A 89 -36.98 3.42 -8.03
CA GLU A 89 -38.27 2.80 -8.30
C GLU A 89 -39.46 3.67 -7.89
N ASN A 90 -39.27 4.54 -6.90
CA ASN A 90 -40.32 5.38 -6.33
C ASN A 90 -40.25 6.85 -6.77
N ILE A 91 -39.74 7.13 -7.98
CA ILE A 91 -39.66 8.50 -8.50
C ILE A 91 -41.08 9.03 -8.81
N PRO A 92 -41.50 10.14 -8.20
CA PRO A 92 -42.80 10.73 -8.51
C PRO A 92 -42.96 11.09 -9.99
N PRO A 93 -44.11 10.80 -10.62
CA PRO A 93 -44.33 10.94 -12.06
C PRO A 93 -44.28 12.40 -12.57
N HIS A 94 -44.29 13.37 -11.67
CA HIS A 94 -44.23 14.82 -11.95
C HIS A 94 -42.79 15.38 -11.92
N LEU A 95 -41.77 14.55 -11.66
CA LEU A 95 -40.38 14.95 -11.81
C LEU A 95 -39.91 14.81 -13.27
N PRO A 96 -38.98 15.67 -13.74
CA PRO A 96 -38.43 15.56 -15.09
C PRO A 96 -37.81 14.19 -15.31
N LYS A 97 -38.37 13.40 -16.23
CA LYS A 97 -37.82 12.08 -16.56
C LYS A 97 -36.42 12.23 -17.16
N PRO A 98 -35.42 11.43 -16.74
CA PRO A 98 -34.13 11.40 -17.40
C PRO A 98 -34.35 11.06 -18.88
N SER A 99 -33.93 11.96 -19.77
CA SER A 99 -34.01 11.75 -21.21
C SER A 99 -33.27 10.47 -21.59
N GLN A 100 -33.93 9.61 -22.36
CA GLN A 100 -33.50 8.30 -22.84
C GLN A 100 -32.38 8.38 -23.89
N SER A 101 -31.36 9.24 -23.67
CA SER A 101 -30.19 9.38 -24.54
C SER A 101 -28.97 8.58 -24.07
N CYS A 102 -29.07 7.88 -22.94
CA CYS A 102 -27.93 7.15 -22.35
C CYS A 102 -27.93 5.62 -22.56
N ILE A 103 -28.93 5.03 -23.24
CA ILE A 103 -29.04 3.55 -23.31
C ILE A 103 -28.99 2.97 -24.74
N THR A 104 -29.00 3.77 -25.82
CA THR A 104 -29.02 3.19 -27.17
C THR A 104 -27.96 3.80 -28.08
N GLY A 105 -26.93 3.03 -28.42
CA GLY A 105 -25.94 3.43 -29.44
C GLY A 105 -24.55 2.80 -29.38
N LEU A 106 -24.41 1.52 -29.01
CA LEU A 106 -23.30 0.71 -29.50
C LEU A 106 -23.62 0.40 -30.99
N THR A 107 -22.64 0.57 -31.87
CA THR A 107 -22.70 0.55 -33.36
C THR A 107 -23.28 1.80 -34.03
N VAL A 108 -22.44 2.55 -34.76
CA VAL A 108 -22.43 2.65 -36.24
C VAL A 108 -21.29 3.59 -36.68
N LYS A 109 -20.73 3.19 -37.83
CA LYS A 109 -19.62 3.71 -38.63
C LYS A 109 -19.25 5.19 -38.58
N CYS A 110 -17.93 5.39 -38.56
CA CYS A 110 -17.21 6.55 -39.07
C CYS A 110 -17.63 6.86 -40.52
N GLY A 111 -18.07 8.10 -40.75
CA GLY A 111 -18.44 8.64 -42.05
C GLY A 111 -18.11 10.13 -42.07
N GLU A 112 -16.97 10.41 -42.65
CA GLU A 112 -16.39 11.71 -42.99
C GLU A 112 -17.35 12.58 -43.81
N GLN A 113 -17.59 13.84 -43.40
CA GLN A 113 -17.55 14.98 -44.32
C GLN A 113 -17.57 16.35 -43.63
N THR A 114 -16.60 17.13 -44.08
CA THR A 114 -16.28 18.52 -43.81
C THR A 114 -17.09 19.46 -44.69
N LYS A 115 -17.56 20.59 -44.12
CA LYS A 115 -17.69 21.98 -44.69
C LYS A 115 -18.64 22.78 -43.80
N VAL A 116 -18.16 23.62 -42.88
CA VAL A 116 -17.79 25.05 -43.06
C VAL A 116 -18.92 25.89 -43.63
N MET A 117 -19.61 26.68 -42.79
CA MET A 117 -19.71 28.15 -42.92
C MET A 117 -20.33 28.79 -41.64
N GLU A 118 -19.60 29.74 -41.07
CA GLU A 118 -19.91 30.63 -39.92
C GLU A 118 -20.88 31.79 -40.35
N PRO A 119 -21.35 32.76 -39.51
CA PRO A 119 -20.59 33.45 -38.43
C PRO A 119 -21.30 33.90 -37.13
N GLU A 120 -20.46 34.06 -36.10
CA GLU A 120 -20.42 35.10 -35.04
C GLU A 120 -21.66 35.44 -34.17
N ARG A 121 -21.49 35.21 -32.85
CA ARG A 121 -21.39 36.32 -31.87
C ARG A 121 -20.87 35.89 -30.49
N ALA A 122 -19.72 36.44 -30.17
CA ALA A 122 -19.33 37.07 -28.90
C ALA A 122 -19.34 36.29 -27.57
N LYS A 123 -18.15 36.35 -26.94
CA LYS A 123 -17.79 36.12 -25.53
C LYS A 123 -17.56 34.66 -25.12
N LYS A 124 -16.34 34.18 -25.37
CA LYS A 124 -15.73 33.14 -24.53
C LYS A 124 -14.40 33.65 -24.02
N SER A 125 -14.30 33.70 -22.70
CA SER A 125 -13.12 34.07 -21.95
C SER A 125 -11.94 33.19 -22.37
N ILE A 126 -10.83 33.85 -22.68
CA ILE A 126 -9.50 33.27 -22.78
C ILE A 126 -9.24 32.57 -21.44
N LYS A 127 -9.30 31.23 -21.42
CA LYS A 127 -8.77 30.45 -20.30
C LYS A 127 -7.33 30.14 -20.66
N GLU A 128 -6.42 30.75 -19.92
CA GLU A 128 -4.98 30.51 -19.96
C GLU A 128 -4.68 29.00 -20.03
N PRO A 129 -3.65 28.57 -20.79
CA PRO A 129 -3.16 27.20 -20.71
C PRO A 129 -2.64 26.99 -19.29
N ARG A 130 -3.39 26.23 -18.50
CA ARG A 130 -2.96 25.82 -17.15
C ARG A 130 -1.81 24.84 -17.31
N PHE A 131 -0.59 25.33 -17.13
CA PHE A 131 0.61 24.51 -17.16
C PHE A 131 0.58 23.50 -16.01
N ILE A 132 0.69 22.21 -16.35
CA ILE A 132 0.84 21.14 -15.38
C ILE A 132 2.31 21.15 -14.95
N LYS A 133 2.60 21.32 -13.64
CA LYS A 133 3.97 21.33 -13.13
C LYS A 133 4.50 19.90 -13.02
N GLU A 134 5.49 19.57 -13.84
CA GLU A 134 6.19 18.29 -13.82
C GLU A 134 7.43 18.34 -12.90
N ALA A 135 7.82 17.20 -12.33
CA ALA A 135 9.07 17.07 -11.60
C ALA A 135 10.25 17.01 -12.58
N ALA A 136 11.31 17.79 -12.33
CA ALA A 136 12.53 17.69 -13.12
C ALA A 136 13.20 16.32 -12.88
N LEU A 137 13.79 15.76 -13.94
CA LEU A 137 14.62 14.56 -13.82
C LEU A 137 15.84 14.86 -12.95
N ILE A 138 16.29 13.83 -12.24
CA ILE A 138 17.48 13.89 -11.39
C ILE A 138 18.70 13.95 -12.31
N THR A 139 19.64 14.84 -12.02
CA THR A 139 20.94 14.91 -12.71
C THR A 139 21.93 13.89 -12.13
N ALA A 140 22.96 13.52 -12.88
CA ALA A 140 23.98 12.58 -12.38
C ALA A 140 24.67 13.10 -11.10
N GLU A 141 24.89 14.42 -11.01
CA GLU A 141 25.44 15.07 -9.82
C GLU A 141 24.50 14.98 -8.62
N GLU A 142 23.20 15.25 -8.80
CA GLU A 142 22.21 15.08 -7.74
C GLU A 142 22.13 13.62 -7.27
N PHE A 143 22.21 12.65 -8.19
CA PHE A 143 22.23 11.23 -7.84
C PHE A 143 23.48 10.85 -7.04
N GLU A 144 24.66 11.29 -7.48
CA GLU A 144 25.92 10.97 -6.80
C GLU A 144 26.05 11.64 -5.43
N SER A 145 25.36 12.77 -5.20
CA SER A 145 25.32 13.45 -3.91
C SER A 145 24.56 12.67 -2.82
N VAL A 146 23.66 11.74 -3.19
CA VAL A 146 22.85 10.98 -2.23
C VAL A 146 23.66 9.85 -1.58
N PRO A 147 23.73 9.72 -0.25
CA PRO A 147 24.54 8.67 0.38
C PRO A 147 24.21 7.24 -0.10
N ALA A 148 25.24 6.40 -0.25
CA ALA A 148 25.12 5.05 -0.81
C ALA A 148 24.12 4.16 -0.05
N TYR A 149 24.01 4.32 1.28
CA TYR A 149 23.04 3.57 2.08
C TYR A 149 21.58 3.92 1.75
N MET A 150 21.30 5.13 1.22
CA MET A 150 19.96 5.54 0.78
C MET A 150 19.68 5.12 -0.66
N ARG A 151 20.70 5.12 -1.52
CA ARG A 151 20.58 4.65 -2.92
C ARG A 151 20.39 3.14 -2.98
N GLY A 152 21.02 2.39 -2.08
CA GLY A 152 20.96 0.94 -2.05
C GLY A 152 21.47 0.33 -3.37
N ARG A 153 20.60 -0.40 -4.07
CA ARG A 153 20.89 -1.02 -5.37
C ARG A 153 20.24 -0.29 -6.55
N LEU A 154 19.63 0.87 -6.31
CA LEU A 154 18.92 1.63 -7.34
C LEU A 154 19.90 2.35 -8.27
N THR A 155 19.66 2.26 -9.57
CA THR A 155 20.46 2.98 -10.57
C THR A 155 19.85 4.32 -10.92
N TYR A 156 20.68 5.22 -11.45
CA TYR A 156 20.25 6.53 -11.96
C TYR A 156 19.07 6.43 -12.92
N ASP A 157 19.16 5.50 -13.89
CA ASP A 157 18.12 5.27 -14.90
C ASP A 157 16.82 4.77 -14.28
N GLN A 158 16.90 3.88 -13.28
CA GLN A 158 15.72 3.37 -12.59
C GLN A 158 14.97 4.48 -11.86
N ILE A 159 15.69 5.37 -11.17
CA ILE A 159 15.06 6.49 -10.46
C ILE A 159 14.43 7.46 -11.44
N ASN A 160 15.13 7.82 -12.52
CA ASN A 160 14.58 8.72 -13.52
C ASN A 160 13.41 8.12 -14.31
N ALA A 161 13.39 6.81 -14.56
CA ALA A 161 12.24 6.12 -15.13
C ALA A 161 11.00 6.25 -14.21
N VAL A 162 11.18 6.07 -12.90
CA VAL A 162 10.10 6.27 -11.92
C VAL A 162 9.62 7.73 -11.92
N VAL A 163 10.53 8.71 -11.95
CA VAL A 163 10.16 10.14 -12.02
C VAL A 163 9.36 10.44 -13.30
N GLN A 164 9.73 9.85 -14.44
CA GLN A 164 8.97 10.00 -15.68
C GLN A 164 7.57 9.39 -15.58
N ASP A 165 7.44 8.21 -14.99
CA ASP A 165 6.14 7.57 -14.82
C ASP A 165 5.25 8.34 -13.84
N MET A 166 5.83 8.92 -12.79
CA MET A 166 5.13 9.87 -11.91
C MET A 166 4.67 11.10 -12.68
N ASN A 167 5.52 11.70 -13.51
CA ASN A 167 5.13 12.85 -14.35
C ASN A 167 3.99 12.48 -15.31
N LYS A 168 4.04 11.32 -15.98
CA LYS A 168 2.95 10.84 -16.83
C LYS A 168 1.64 10.68 -16.06
N ALA A 169 1.70 10.14 -14.84
CA ALA A 169 0.53 9.97 -13.99
C ALA A 169 -0.05 11.33 -13.55
N VAL A 170 0.80 12.27 -13.14
CA VAL A 170 0.43 13.65 -12.78
C VAL A 170 -0.22 14.36 -13.98
N VAL A 171 0.42 14.33 -15.14
CA VAL A 171 -0.12 14.91 -16.37
C VAL A 171 -1.47 14.30 -16.71
N SER A 172 -1.62 12.98 -16.57
CA SER A 172 -2.89 12.30 -16.82
C SER A 172 -3.99 12.71 -15.82
N LYS A 173 -3.67 12.82 -14.52
CA LYS A 173 -4.60 13.29 -13.48
C LYS A 173 -5.08 14.71 -13.78
N TYR A 174 -4.15 15.65 -13.99
CA TYR A 174 -4.51 17.05 -14.21
C TYR A 174 -5.14 17.30 -15.58
N ARG A 175 -4.81 16.49 -16.60
CA ARG A 175 -5.53 16.49 -17.88
C ARG A 175 -7.01 16.16 -17.68
N ILE A 176 -7.32 15.17 -16.84
CA ILE A 176 -8.70 14.84 -16.47
C ILE A 176 -9.31 15.98 -15.67
N LEU A 177 -8.64 16.52 -14.65
CA LEU A 177 -9.21 17.60 -13.83
C LEU A 177 -9.47 18.91 -14.60
N HIS A 178 -8.72 19.19 -15.67
CA HIS A 178 -8.87 20.40 -16.48
C HIS A 178 -9.78 20.22 -17.70
N GLN A 179 -10.10 18.98 -18.06
CA GLN A 179 -10.99 18.70 -19.17
C GLN A 179 -12.43 19.13 -18.83
N PRO A 180 -13.18 19.74 -19.76
CA PRO A 180 -14.58 20.09 -19.51
C PRO A 180 -15.45 18.85 -19.25
N LEU A 181 -16.24 18.85 -18.17
CA LEU A 181 -17.12 17.73 -17.77
C LEU A 181 -18.05 17.22 -18.88
N LYS A 182 -18.51 18.13 -19.75
CA LYS A 182 -19.39 17.82 -20.89
C LYS A 182 -18.69 16.97 -21.97
N SER A 183 -17.36 17.01 -22.02
CA SER A 183 -16.55 16.26 -22.99
C SER A 183 -16.09 14.88 -22.48
N MET A 184 -16.32 14.58 -21.20
CA MET A 184 -15.87 13.33 -20.58
C MET A 184 -16.89 12.21 -20.72
N ASN A 185 -16.40 10.99 -20.96
CA ASN A 185 -17.20 9.76 -20.84
C ASN A 185 -17.41 9.38 -19.35
N ALA A 186 -18.25 8.38 -19.09
CA ALA A 186 -18.62 7.98 -17.73
C ALA A 186 -17.40 7.53 -16.89
N ALA A 187 -16.48 6.75 -17.47
CA ALA A 187 -15.29 6.26 -16.77
C ALA A 187 -14.35 7.41 -16.36
N VAL A 188 -14.09 8.36 -17.27
CA VAL A 188 -13.26 9.55 -16.99
C VAL A 188 -13.95 10.46 -15.97
N ARG A 189 -15.28 10.55 -16.00
CA ARG A 189 -16.06 11.32 -15.01
C ARG A 189 -16.00 10.70 -13.61
N ASN A 190 -16.03 9.37 -13.51
CA ASN A 190 -15.82 8.68 -12.23
C ASN A 190 -14.43 8.96 -11.66
N LEU A 191 -13.39 8.90 -12.51
CA LEU A 191 -12.04 9.28 -12.11
C LEU A 191 -11.95 10.76 -11.67
N TYR A 192 -12.64 11.66 -12.37
CA TYR A 192 -12.70 13.08 -12.00
C TYR A 192 -13.30 13.28 -10.59
N HIS A 193 -14.42 12.62 -10.28
CA HIS A 193 -15.04 12.71 -8.96
C HIS A 193 -14.15 12.13 -7.87
N ARG A 194 -13.57 10.95 -8.11
CA ARG A 194 -12.60 10.33 -7.20
C ARG A 194 -11.42 11.27 -6.91
N PHE A 195 -10.85 11.90 -7.94
CA PHE A 195 -9.76 12.86 -7.76
C PHE A 195 -10.18 14.12 -6.99
N LEU A 196 -11.43 14.56 -7.06
CA LEU A 196 -11.92 15.67 -6.24
C LEU A 196 -12.14 15.29 -4.78
N GLU A 197 -12.57 14.05 -4.52
CA GLU A 197 -12.77 13.52 -3.16
C GLU A 197 -11.43 13.30 -2.42
N GLU A 198 -10.40 12.89 -3.15
CA GLU A 198 -9.04 12.72 -2.64
C GLU A 198 -8.33 14.06 -2.33
N GLU A 199 -8.82 15.21 -2.84
CA GLU A 199 -8.24 16.53 -2.58
C GLU A 199 -8.72 17.08 -1.22
N THR A 200 -7.82 17.04 -0.23
CA THR A 200 -8.02 17.62 1.10
C THR A 200 -7.78 19.14 1.13
N LYS A 201 -8.22 19.83 2.18
CA LYS A 201 -8.04 21.29 2.34
C LYS A 201 -6.55 21.71 2.26
N ASP A 202 -5.64 20.85 2.70
CA ASP A 202 -4.18 21.08 2.65
C ASP A 202 -3.54 20.89 1.27
N THR A 203 -4.22 20.20 0.33
CA THR A 203 -3.69 19.88 -1.01
C THR A 203 -4.27 20.76 -2.12
N LYS A 204 -5.45 21.35 -1.87
CA LYS A 204 -6.20 22.24 -2.76
C LYS A 204 -5.39 23.45 -3.28
N ASP A 205 -4.42 23.93 -2.50
CA ASP A 205 -3.55 25.08 -2.84
C ASP A 205 -2.08 24.67 -3.05
N ARG A 206 -1.69 23.45 -2.64
CA ARG A 206 -0.30 22.94 -2.76
C ARG A 206 0.04 22.36 -4.12
N SER A 207 -0.95 22.08 -4.96
CA SER A 207 -0.80 21.64 -6.36
C SER A 207 -0.02 22.62 -7.26
N GLN A 208 0.41 23.78 -6.74
CA GLN A 208 1.28 24.74 -7.40
C GLN A 208 2.74 24.76 -6.90
N ARG A 209 3.15 23.98 -5.90
CA ARG A 209 4.56 23.95 -5.47
C ARG A 209 5.34 22.83 -6.18
N PRO A 210 6.61 23.09 -6.57
CA PRO A 210 7.43 22.09 -7.23
C PRO A 210 7.68 20.88 -6.33
N ALA A 211 7.61 19.68 -6.90
CA ALA A 211 7.74 18.38 -6.22
C ALA A 211 9.04 18.22 -5.39
N LYS A 212 10.07 19.03 -5.67
CA LYS A 212 11.30 19.10 -4.85
C LYS A 212 11.01 19.42 -3.36
N GLN A 213 9.94 20.15 -3.07
CA GLN A 213 9.60 20.50 -1.68
C GLN A 213 8.77 19.43 -0.94
N LEU A 214 8.11 18.53 -1.69
CA LEU A 214 7.46 17.35 -1.12
C LEU A 214 8.48 16.30 -0.69
N LEU A 215 9.58 16.12 -1.45
CA LEU A 215 10.71 15.30 -1.00
C LEU A 215 11.39 15.90 0.23
N GLY A 216 11.59 17.22 0.28
CA GLY A 216 12.17 17.89 1.46
C GLY A 216 11.35 17.67 2.73
N ILE A 217 10.02 17.67 2.64
CA ILE A 217 9.13 17.45 3.79
C ILE A 217 9.08 15.96 4.18
N GLN A 218 9.08 15.02 3.22
CA GLN A 218 9.14 13.59 3.53
C GLN A 218 10.49 13.14 4.10
N VAL A 219 11.60 13.71 3.62
CA VAL A 219 12.94 13.44 4.17
C VAL A 219 13.09 14.07 5.56
N THR A 220 12.51 15.25 5.82
CA THR A 220 12.51 15.86 7.17
C THR A 220 11.65 15.07 8.16
N LEU A 221 10.47 14.58 7.76
CA LEU A 221 9.61 13.73 8.59
C LEU A 221 10.22 12.35 8.88
N LEU A 222 11.01 11.80 7.96
CA LEU A 222 11.74 10.55 8.16
C LEU A 222 12.97 10.74 9.08
N LEU A 223 13.58 11.92 9.11
CA LEU A 223 14.74 12.22 9.97
C LEU A 223 14.35 12.66 11.40
N THR A 224 13.10 13.06 11.64
CA THR A 224 12.60 13.43 12.98
C THR A 224 11.84 12.30 13.69
N SER A 225 11.87 11.06 13.17
CA SER A 225 11.09 9.94 13.71
C SER A 225 11.89 8.64 13.84
N VAL A 226 13.07 8.69 14.45
CA VAL A 226 13.74 7.60 15.19
C VAL A 226 14.58 8.31 16.29
N PRO A 227 14.57 7.86 17.57
CA PRO A 227 14.38 8.70 18.77
C PRO A 227 15.50 9.66 19.12
#